data_AF-A0A402DU28-F1
#
_entry.id   AF-A0A402DU28-F1
#
_cell.length_a   1.000
_cell.length_b   1.000
_cell.length_c   1.000
_cell.angle_alpha   90.00
_cell.angle_beta   90.00
_cell.angle_gamma   90.00
#
_symmetry.space_group_name_H-M   'P 1'
#
loop_
_entity.id
_entity.type
_entity.pdbx_description
1 polymer ?
#
loop_
_entity_poly.entity_id
_entity_poly.type
_entity_poly.pdbx_seq_one_letter_code
_entity_poly.pdbx_strand_id
1 'polypeptide(L)' 'MAMTLRLDAADEDLLRAVADREKRTMTDVVAIAVREHAARLHAADEDAALAARAERRAAAARAIRESIADNREALDLLSQ' A
#
# COMPACT_ATOMS: atom_id res chain seq x y z
N MET A 1 -26.31 -7.14 13.28
CA MET A 1 -26.67 -5.73 13.01
C MET A 1 -26.60 -5.51 11.51
N ALA A 2 -27.69 -5.12 10.87
CA ALA A 2 -27.69 -4.78 9.44
C ALA A 2 -27.18 -3.34 9.26
N MET A 3 -26.12 -3.17 8.48
CA MET A 3 -25.64 -1.86 8.07
C MET A 3 -26.47 -1.39 6.87
N THR A 4 -27.08 -0.21 6.95
CA THR A 4 -27.90 0.35 5.86
C THR A 4 -27.13 1.48 5.19
N LEU A 5 -26.88 1.35 3.89
CA LEU A 5 -26.24 2.37 3.07
C LEU A 5 -27.32 3.20 2.37
N ARG A 6 -27.12 4.52 2.30
CA ARG A 6 -27.90 5.39 1.42
C ARG A 6 -27.13 5.54 0.13
N LEU A 7 -27.71 5.04 -0.95
CA LEU A 7 -27.16 5.09 -2.30
C LEU A 7 -28.04 5.99 -3.16
N ASP A 8 -27.48 6.54 -4.23
CA ASP A 8 -28.30 7.12 -5.28
C ASP A 8 -28.95 6.00 -6.12
N ALA A 9 -29.92 6.39 -6.95
CA ALA A 9 -30.68 5.42 -7.75
C ALA A 9 -29.79 4.70 -8.77
N ALA A 10 -28.75 5.36 -9.30
CA ALA A 10 -27.88 4.78 -10.32
C ALA A 10 -26.99 3.69 -9.73
N ASP A 11 -26.45 3.92 -8.53
CA ASP A 11 -25.64 2.95 -7.78
C ASP A 11 -26.49 1.76 -7.33
N GLU A 12 -27.75 1.99 -6.93
CA GLU A 12 -28.67 0.92 -6.56
C GLU A 12 -28.98 0.02 -7.77
N ASP A 13 -29.25 0.61 -8.93
CA ASP A 13 -29.51 -0.13 -10.17
C ASP A 13 -28.28 -0.90 -10.64
N LEU A 14 -27.08 -0.32 -10.52
CA LEU A 14 -25.83 -0.99 -10.82
C LEU A 14 -25.63 -2.22 -9.91
N LEU A 15 -25.80 -2.06 -8.60
CA LEU A 15 -25.65 -3.15 -7.64
C LEU A 15 -26.68 -4.26 -7.88
N ARG A 16 -27.92 -3.90 -8.24
CA ARG A 16 -28.96 -4.87 -8.59
C ARG A 16 -28.58 -5.66 -9.85
N ALA A 17 -28.14 -4.99 -10.90
CA ALA A 17 -27.69 -5.66 -12.13
C ALA A 17 -26.51 -6.62 -11.90
N VAL A 18 -25.56 -6.24 -11.05
CA VAL A 18 -24.43 -7.10 -10.68
C VAL A 18 -24.90 -8.28 -9.83
N ALA A 19 -25.77 -8.05 -8.85
CA ALA A 19 -26.34 -9.09 -8.01
C ALA A 19 -27.08 -10.16 -8.84
N ASP A 20 -27.90 -9.71 -9.80
CA ASP A 20 -28.63 -10.59 -10.71
C ASP A 20 -27.67 -11.41 -11.60
N ARG A 21 -26.65 -10.76 -12.18
CA ARG A 21 -25.65 -11.44 -13.02
C ARG A 21 -24.87 -12.50 -12.25
N GLU A 22 -24.44 -12.18 -11.04
CA GLU A 22 -23.63 -13.07 -10.20
C GLU A 22 -24.48 -14.09 -9.42
N LYS A 23 -25.82 -14.03 -9.54
CA LYS A 23 -26.80 -14.84 -8.79
C LYS A 23 -26.60 -14.75 -7.27
N ARG A 24 -26.38 -13.54 -6.78
CA ARG A 24 -26.12 -13.24 -5.36
C ARG A 24 -27.06 -12.15 -4.86
N THR A 25 -27.09 -11.92 -3.55
CA THR A 25 -27.81 -10.77 -3.00
C THR A 25 -26.99 -9.50 -3.18
N MET A 26 -27.64 -8.33 -3.26
CA MET A 26 -26.94 -7.03 -3.28
C MET A 26 -26.02 -6.86 -2.06
N THR A 27 -26.46 -7.35 -0.89
CA THR A 27 -25.65 -7.34 0.34
C THR A 27 -24.36 -8.13 0.16
N ASP A 28 -24.40 -9.31 -0.47
CA ASP A 28 -23.20 -10.11 -0.72
C ASP A 28 -22.25 -9.41 -1.68
N VAL A 29 -22.78 -8.80 -2.75
CA VAL A 29 -21.99 -8.04 -3.72
C VAL A 29 -21.27 -6.89 -3.04
N VAL A 30 -21.99 -6.09 -2.24
CA VAL A 30 -21.38 -4.98 -1.49
C VAL A 30 -20.33 -5.49 -0.51
N ALA A 31 -20.64 -6.55 0.24
CA ALA A 31 -19.71 -7.10 1.22
C ALA A 31 -18.41 -7.61 0.57
N ILE A 32 -18.50 -8.21 -0.62
CA ILE A 32 -17.33 -8.66 -1.39
C ILE A 32 -16.55 -7.46 -1.90
N ALA A 33 -17.22 -6.50 -2.55
CA ALA A 33 -16.57 -5.32 -3.10
C ALA A 33 -15.81 -4.53 -2.02
N VAL A 34 -16.41 -4.37 -0.84
CA VAL A 34 -15.76 -3.70 0.30
C VAL A 34 -14.53 -4.48 0.78
N ARG A 35 -14.62 -5.81 0.92
CA ARG A 35 -13.47 -6.64 1.34
C ARG A 35 -12.33 -6.59 0.32
N GLU A 36 -12.64 -6.68 -0.96
CA GLU A 36 -11.65 -6.59 -2.02
C GLU A 36 -11.00 -5.21 -2.09
N HIS A 37 -11.79 -4.15 -1.92
CA HIS A 37 -11.24 -2.79 -1.88
C HIS A 37 -10.33 -2.59 -0.67
N ALA A 38 -10.73 -3.07 0.51
CA ALA A 38 -9.89 -3.03 1.70
C ALA A 38 -8.58 -3.82 1.53
N ALA A 39 -8.64 -5.01 0.92
CA ALA A 39 -7.44 -5.80 0.63
C ALA A 39 -6.50 -5.08 -0.35
N ARG A 40 -7.04 -4.41 -1.38
CA ARG A 40 -6.23 -3.59 -2.30
C ARG A 40 -5.56 -2.42 -1.62
N LEU A 41 -6.27 -1.71 -0.73
CA LEU A 41 -5.68 -0.61 0.05
C LEU A 41 -4.57 -1.13 0.96
N HIS A 42 -4.79 -2.25 1.64
CA HIS A 42 -3.78 -2.84 2.51
C HIS A 42 -2.50 -3.24 1.75
N ALA A 43 -2.65 -3.88 0.58
CA ALA A 43 -1.51 -4.21 -0.26
C ALA A 43 -0.74 -2.97 -0.73
N ALA A 44 -1.44 -1.90 -1.12
CA ALA A 44 -0.81 -0.65 -1.50
C ALA A 44 -0.03 0.02 -0.35
N ASP A 45 -0.56 -0.06 0.88
CA ASP A 45 0.12 0.44 2.08
C ASP A 45 1.37 -0.38 2.40
N GLU A 46 1.31 -1.71 2.25
CA GLU A 46 2.47 -2.59 2.43
C GLU A 46 3.56 -2.31 1.39
N ASP A 47 3.20 -2.14 0.13
CA ASP A 47 4.13 -1.80 -0.96
C ASP A 47 4.80 -0.44 -0.69
N ALA A 48 4.04 0.56 -0.29
CA ALA A 48 4.56 1.87 0.09
C ALA A 48 5.53 1.77 1.29
N ALA A 49 5.18 0.97 2.29
CA ALA A 49 6.03 0.75 3.46
C ALA A 49 7.33 0.00 3.10
N LEU A 50 7.28 -0.96 2.18
CA LEU A 50 8.46 -1.68 1.67
C LEU A 50 9.37 -0.77 0.86
N ALA A 51 8.82 0.07 -0.02
CA ALA A 51 9.57 1.06 -0.78
C ALA A 51 10.32 2.03 0.16
N ALA A 52 9.62 2.59 1.16
CA ALA A 52 10.23 3.48 2.15
C ALA A 52 11.34 2.78 2.96
N ARG A 53 11.19 1.49 3.31
CA ARG A 53 12.25 0.72 3.97
C ARG A 53 13.45 0.48 3.05
N ALA A 54 13.23 0.25 1.77
CA ALA A 54 14.31 0.07 0.79
C ALA A 54 15.12 1.36 0.62
N GLU A 55 14.45 2.51 0.50
CA GLU A 55 15.09 3.83 0.42
C GLU A 55 15.94 4.13 1.66
N ARG A 56 15.40 3.89 2.86
CA ARG A 56 16.17 4.06 4.11
C ARG A 56 17.41 3.18 4.16
N ARG A 57 17.31 1.92 3.74
CA ARG A 57 18.48 1.01 3.65
C ARG A 57 19.51 1.49 2.64
N ALA A 58 19.06 1.96 1.47
CA ALA A 58 19.95 2.49 0.44
C ALA A 58 20.66 3.78 0.91
N ALA A 59 19.94 4.68 1.59
CA ALA A 59 20.51 5.89 2.18
C ALA A 59 21.56 5.56 3.24
N ALA A 60 21.27 4.63 4.16
CA ALA A 60 22.24 4.18 5.16
C ALA A 60 23.50 3.56 4.52
N ALA A 61 23.33 2.73 3.49
CA ALA A 61 24.45 2.13 2.78
C ALA A 61 25.31 3.15 2.00
N ARG A 62 24.73 4.27 1.56
CA ARG A 62 25.49 5.39 0.98
C ARG A 62 26.29 6.13 2.07
N ALA A 63 25.63 6.51 3.16
CA ALA A 63 26.27 7.22 4.27
C ALA A 63 27.45 6.43 4.89
N ILE A 64 27.30 5.10 5.03
CA ILE A 64 28.40 4.24 5.51
C ILE A 64 29.57 4.24 4.53
N ARG A 65 29.31 4.16 3.22
CA ARG A 65 30.37 4.16 2.20
C ARG A 65 31.11 5.50 2.15
N GLU A 66 30.37 6.61 2.23
CA GLU A 66 30.93 7.96 2.31
C GLU A 66 31.80 8.10 3.56
N SER A 67 31.27 7.72 4.74
CA SER A 67 32.05 7.76 5.98
C SER A 67 33.32 6.91 5.95
N ILE A 68 33.29 5.73 5.32
CA ILE A 68 34.50 4.90 5.14
C ILE A 68 35.52 5.59 4.24
N ALA A 69 35.06 6.23 3.15
CA ALA A 69 35.93 6.95 2.24
C ALA A 69 36.59 8.16 2.93
N ASP A 70 35.80 8.97 3.64
CA ASP A 70 36.28 10.14 4.39
C ASP A 70 37.27 9.73 5.48
N ASN A 71 36.97 8.67 6.23
CA ASN A 71 37.88 8.14 7.25
C ASN A 71 39.18 7.62 6.66
N ARG A 72 39.14 6.98 5.49
CA ARG A 72 40.35 6.52 4.79
C ARG A 72 41.24 7.70 4.40
N GLU A 73 40.65 8.75 3.82
CA GLU A 73 41.38 9.97 3.47
C GLU A 73 42.01 10.63 4.71
N ALA A 74 41.26 10.72 5.81
CA ALA A 74 41.77 11.25 7.07
C ALA A 74 42.96 10.45 7.63
N LEU A 75 42.91 9.11 7.54
CA LEU A 75 44.01 8.24 7.97
C LEU A 75 45.23 8.39 7.06
N ASP A 76 45.03 8.53 5.76
CA ASP A 76 46.12 8.74 4.79
C ASP A 76 46.84 10.09 5.07
N LEU A 77 46.11 11.14 5.48
CA LEU A 77 46.67 12.44 5.88
C LEU A 77 47.44 12.38 7.20
N LEU A 78 46.99 11.57 8.16
CA LEU A 78 47.66 11.43 9.47
C LEU A 78 48.95 10.58 9.43
N SER A 79 49.15 9.80 8.36
CA SER A 79 50.31 8.94 8.18
C SER A 79 51.46 9.57 7.37
N GLN A 80 51.29 10.83 6.92
CA GLN A 80 52.30 11.66 6.26
C GLN A 80 52.98 12.61 7.26
#